data_AF-A0A926AXN8-F1
#
_entry.id   AF-A0A926AXN8-F1
#
_cell.length_a   1.000
_cell.length_b   1.000
_cell.length_c   1.000
_cell.angle_alpha   90.00
_cell.angle_beta   90.00
_cell.angle_gamma   90.00
#
_symmetry.space_group_name_H-M   'P 1'
#
loop_
_entity.id
_entity.type
_entity.pdbx_description
1 polymer ?
#
loop_
_entity_poly.entity_id
_entity_poly.type
_entity_poly.pdbx_seq_one_letter_code
_entity_poly.pdbx_strand_id
1 'polypeptide(L)'
;MSELIVIEGIDGSGKGTQAARLVEQLRAAGRRCELLSFPRYRDTRFGSKIGDFLNGRFGKLNEVSPFLVSLLFAGDRFESKQVLTRALDENDLVICDRYVASNIAHQAAKLDGA
;
A
#
# COMPACT_ATOMS: atom_id res chain seq x y z
N MET A 1 -13.68 17.49 -6.93
CA MET A 1 -13.21 16.14 -7.30
C MET A 1 -12.02 15.86 -6.39
N SER A 2 -11.98 14.72 -5.70
CA SER A 2 -10.87 14.39 -4.80
C SER A 2 -9.65 13.97 -5.60
N GLU A 3 -8.46 14.35 -5.12
CA GLU A 3 -7.19 13.96 -5.70
C GLU A 3 -6.65 12.71 -4.98
N LEU A 4 -6.06 11.77 -5.74
CA LEU A 4 -5.39 10.60 -5.19
C LEU A 4 -3.89 10.69 -5.48
N ILE A 5 -3.08 10.76 -4.43
CA ILE A 5 -1.61 10.78 -4.53
C ILE A 5 -1.05 9.49 -3.93
N VAL A 6 -0.15 8.84 -4.66
CA VAL A 6 0.54 7.65 -4.17
C VAL A 6 2.02 7.97 -3.98
N ILE A 7 2.56 7.64 -2.80
CA ILE A 7 3.98 7.72 -2.49
C ILE A 7 4.58 6.32 -2.59
N GLU A 8 5.54 6.15 -3.50
CA GLU A 8 6.20 4.88 -3.79
C GLU A 8 7.71 4.94 -3.50
N GLY A 9 8.35 3.78 -3.42
CA GLY A 9 9.79 3.66 -3.14
C GLY A 9 10.18 2.41 -2.34
N ILE A 10 11.47 2.12 -2.29
CA ILE A 10 12.03 0.93 -1.66
C ILE A 10 11.87 0.91 -0.13
N ASP A 11 12.08 -0.25 0.50
CA ASP A 11 12.09 -0.34 1.96
C ASP A 11 13.20 0.55 2.57
N GLY A 12 12.89 1.19 3.69
CA GLY A 12 13.81 2.13 4.34
C GLY A 12 13.90 3.52 3.71
N SER A 13 13.21 3.82 2.60
CA SER A 13 13.29 5.14 1.93
C SER A 13 12.57 6.29 2.64
N GLY A 14 11.92 6.05 3.79
CA GLY A 14 11.25 7.10 4.57
C GLY A 14 9.84 7.50 4.12
N LYS A 15 9.19 6.74 3.23
CA LYS A 15 7.84 7.05 2.69
C LYS A 15 6.80 7.35 3.76
N GLY A 16 6.63 6.46 4.74
CA GLY A 16 5.64 6.65 5.79
C GLY A 16 5.85 7.94 6.58
N THR A 17 7.11 8.31 6.85
CA THR A 17 7.45 9.59 7.48
C THR A 17 7.06 10.77 6.60
N GLN A 18 7.39 10.73 5.31
CA GLN A 18 7.05 11.82 4.38
C GLN A 18 5.54 11.93 4.15
N ALA A 19 4.84 10.80 4.02
CA ALA A 19 3.39 10.74 3.88
C ALA A 19 2.69 11.34 5.10
N ALA A 20 3.10 10.96 6.32
CA ALA A 20 2.54 11.50 7.55
C ALA A 20 2.76 13.02 7.67
N ARG A 21 3.98 13.51 7.39
CA ARG A 21 4.30 14.94 7.41
C ARG A 21 3.50 15.72 6.36
N LEU A 22 3.35 15.17 5.16
CA LEU A 22 2.56 15.80 4.10
C LEU A 22 1.09 15.96 4.52
N VAL A 23 0.50 14.92 5.10
CA VAL A 23 -0.88 14.95 5.60
C VAL A 23 -1.04 15.97 6.72
N GLU A 24 -0.10 16.02 7.66
CA GLU A 24 -0.08 17.00 8.75
C GLU A 24 -0.05 18.45 8.21
N GLN A 25 0.87 18.73 7.29
CA GLN A 25 1.01 20.05 6.66
C GLN A 25 -0.25 20.46 5.89
N LEU A 26 -0.85 19.54 5.13
CA LEU A 26 -2.06 19.82 4.35
C LEU A 26 -3.28 20.06 5.25
N ARG A 27 -3.42 19.29 6.33
CA ARG A 27 -4.47 19.50 7.34
C ARG A 27 -4.28 20.84 8.04
N ALA A 28 -3.04 21.22 8.39
CA ALA A 28 -2.73 22.54 8.95
C ALA A 28 -3.05 23.69 7.99
N ALA A 29 -2.95 23.45 6.68
CA ALA A 29 -3.37 24.39 5.63
C ALA A 29 -4.90 24.38 5.35
N GLY A 30 -5.69 23.67 6.15
CA GLY A 30 -7.16 23.64 6.06
C GLY A 30 -7.73 22.66 5.02
N ARG A 31 -6.92 21.77 4.44
CA ARG A 31 -7.39 20.73 3.51
C ARG A 31 -7.91 19.52 4.27
N ARG A 32 -9.03 18.94 3.83
CA ARG A 32 -9.45 17.61 4.29
C ARG A 32 -8.59 16.56 3.58
N CYS A 33 -7.76 15.87 4.34
CA CYS A 33 -6.82 14.90 3.81
C CYS A 33 -6.90 13.61 4.60
N GLU A 34 -6.86 12.47 3.90
CA GLU A 34 -6.79 11.14 4.51
C GLU A 34 -5.51 10.40 4.08
N LEU A 35 -4.94 9.63 5.00
CA LEU A 35 -3.78 8.77 4.74
C LEU A 35 -4.20 7.31 4.81
N LEU A 36 -3.98 6.58 3.73
CA LEU A 36 -4.09 5.13 3.69
C LEU A 36 -2.70 4.52 3.45
N SER A 37 -2.40 3.41 4.10
CA SER A 37 -1.14 2.70 3.90
C SER A 37 -1.44 1.28 3.44
N PHE A 38 -0.69 0.81 2.44
CA PHE A 38 -0.79 -0.54 1.93
C PHE A 38 0.52 -1.31 2.13
N PRO A 39 0.46 -2.60 2.52
CA PRO A 39 -0.75 -3.37 2.74
C PRO A 39 -1.41 -3.12 4.10
N ARG A 40 -2.70 -3.41 4.22
CA ARG A 40 -3.47 -3.19 5.46
C ARG A 40 -3.44 -4.41 6.38
N TYR A 41 -2.26 -4.69 6.93
CA TYR A 41 -1.94 -5.92 7.68
C TYR A 41 -2.96 -6.39 8.74
N ARG A 42 -3.66 -5.46 9.39
CA ARG A 42 -4.59 -5.74 10.49
C ARG A 42 -6.06 -5.59 10.10
N ASP A 43 -6.34 -4.99 8.95
CA ASP A 43 -7.71 -4.58 8.58
C ASP A 43 -8.33 -5.50 7.52
N THR A 44 -7.52 -6.26 6.81
CA THR A 44 -7.95 -7.09 5.67
C THR A 44 -7.45 -8.53 5.84
N ARG A 45 -8.19 -9.50 5.29
CA ARG A 45 -7.79 -10.92 5.34
C ARG A 45 -6.53 -11.13 4.53
N PHE A 46 -6.45 -10.53 3.35
CA PHE A 46 -5.25 -10.59 2.52
C PHE A 46 -4.06 -9.85 3.16
N GLY A 47 -4.29 -8.70 3.80
CA GLY A 47 -3.27 -7.98 4.57
C GLY A 47 -2.63 -8.84 5.64
N SER A 48 -3.45 -9.56 6.41
CA SER A 48 -2.95 -10.52 7.41
C SER A 48 -2.09 -11.62 6.75
N LYS A 49 -2.50 -12.15 5.59
CA LYS A 49 -1.74 -13.17 4.85
C LYS A 49 -0.45 -12.64 4.24
N ILE A 50 -0.40 -11.38 3.83
CA ILE A 50 0.85 -10.72 3.43
C ILE A 50 1.79 -10.65 4.63
N GLY A 51 1.27 -10.32 5.82
CA GLY A 51 2.03 -10.40 7.07
C GLY A 51 2.58 -11.80 7.33
N ASP A 52 1.78 -12.85 7.16
CA ASP A 52 2.24 -14.24 7.27
C ASP A 52 3.38 -14.55 6.29
N PHE A 53 3.24 -14.16 5.03
CA PHE A 53 4.26 -14.31 3.99
C PHE A 53 5.57 -13.59 4.36
N LEU A 54 5.50 -12.30 4.75
CA LEU A 54 6.68 -11.51 5.10
C LEU A 54 7.41 -12.05 6.34
N ASN A 55 6.68 -12.70 7.25
CA ASN A 55 7.25 -13.38 8.41
C ASN A 55 7.71 -14.82 8.11
N GLY A 56 7.80 -15.22 6.83
CA GLY A 56 8.34 -16.50 6.41
C GLY A 56 7.42 -17.71 6.63
N ARG A 57 6.15 -17.51 6.99
CA ARG A 57 5.21 -18.62 7.22
C ARG A 57 4.88 -19.41 5.96
N PHE A 58 5.20 -18.86 4.79
CA PHE A 58 4.98 -19.49 3.48
C PHE A 58 6.26 -20.11 2.90
N GLY A 59 7.37 -20.11 3.65
CA GLY A 59 8.72 -20.43 3.15
C GLY A 59 9.59 -19.19 3.04
N LYS A 60 10.81 -19.31 2.48
CA LYS A 60 11.69 -18.14 2.31
C LYS A 60 11.10 -17.18 1.27
N LEU A 61 11.35 -15.88 1.43
CA LEU A 61 10.75 -14.83 0.59
C LEU A 61 11.04 -14.97 -0.92
N ASN A 62 12.15 -15.62 -1.28
CA ASN A 62 12.59 -15.89 -2.65
C ASN A 62 12.11 -17.25 -3.18
N GLU A 63 11.53 -18.11 -2.34
CA GLU A 63 11.01 -19.42 -2.73
C GLU A 63 9.49 -19.36 -3.05
N VAL A 64 8.79 -18.33 -2.55
CA VAL A 64 7.36 -18.13 -2.82
C VAL A 64 7.16 -17.47 -4.17
N SER A 65 6.28 -18.05 -4.99
CA SER A 65 5.94 -17.54 -6.32
C SER A 65 5.56 -16.04 -6.29
N PRO A 66 6.20 -15.19 -7.10
CA PRO A 66 5.88 -13.76 -7.17
C PRO A 66 4.44 -13.50 -7.65
N PHE A 67 3.86 -14.43 -8.42
CA PHE A 67 2.46 -14.35 -8.83
C PHE A 67 1.49 -14.56 -7.66
N LEU A 68 1.76 -15.54 -6.80
CA LEU A 68 0.96 -15.75 -5.59
C LEU A 68 1.02 -14.52 -4.68
N VAL A 69 2.23 -14.01 -4.44
CA VAL A 69 2.43 -12.81 -3.62
C VAL A 69 1.71 -11.61 -4.25
N SER A 70 1.79 -11.44 -5.57
CA SER A 70 1.09 -10.38 -6.30
C SER A 70 -0.43 -10.40 -6.07
N LEU A 71 -1.03 -11.59 -6.05
CA LEU A 71 -2.46 -11.79 -5.80
C LEU A 71 -2.84 -11.41 -4.36
N LEU A 72 -1.99 -11.70 -3.37
CA LEU A 72 -2.26 -11.29 -1.98
C LEU A 72 -2.32 -9.76 -1.87
N PHE A 73 -1.32 -9.04 -2.41
CA PHE A 73 -1.32 -7.57 -2.42
C PHE A 73 -2.49 -6.98 -3.21
N ALA A 74 -2.89 -7.61 -4.32
CA ALA A 74 -4.08 -7.19 -5.07
C ALA A 74 -5.37 -7.42 -4.27
N GLY A 75 -5.49 -8.55 -3.58
CA GLY A 75 -6.62 -8.89 -2.72
C GLY A 75 -6.79 -7.92 -1.55
N ASP A 76 -5.69 -7.50 -0.93
CA ASP A 76 -5.72 -6.49 0.15
C ASP A 76 -6.27 -5.13 -0.33
N ARG A 77 -5.86 -4.69 -1.53
CA ARG A 77 -6.43 -3.49 -2.17
C ARG A 77 -7.90 -3.67 -2.56
N PHE A 78 -8.28 -4.87 -3.01
CA PHE A 78 -9.66 -5.19 -3.32
C PHE A 78 -10.57 -5.11 -2.09
N GLU A 79 -10.17 -5.74 -0.97
CA GLU A 79 -10.91 -5.65 0.30
C GLU A 79 -10.99 -4.20 0.82
N SER A 80 -9.97 -3.39 0.51
CA SER A 80 -9.92 -1.97 0.89
C SER A 80 -10.68 -1.02 -0.04
N LYS A 81 -11.28 -1.52 -1.14
CA LYS A 81 -11.92 -0.67 -2.16
C LYS A 81 -12.93 0.31 -1.57
N GLN A 82 -13.84 -0.19 -0.73
CA GLN A 82 -14.89 0.65 -0.13
C GLN A 82 -14.32 1.73 0.79
N VAL A 83 -13.24 1.43 1.52
CA VAL A 83 -12.57 2.40 2.39
C VAL A 83 -11.90 3.49 1.56
N LEU A 84 -11.21 3.12 0.47
CA LEU A 84 -10.59 4.08 -0.43
C LEU A 84 -11.62 4.96 -1.13
N THR A 85 -12.70 4.38 -1.67
CA THR A 85 -13.75 5.17 -2.34
C THR A 85 -14.44 6.12 -1.38
N ARG A 86 -14.75 5.66 -0.16
CA ARG A 86 -15.31 6.52 0.87
C ARG A 86 -14.37 7.67 1.25
N ALA A 87 -13.08 7.38 1.42
CA ALA A 87 -12.08 8.41 1.70
C ALA A 87 -12.03 9.46 0.57
N LEU A 88 -12.11 9.03 -0.69
CA LEU A 88 -12.16 9.93 -1.85
C LEU A 88 -13.45 10.75 -1.90
N ASP A 89 -14.58 10.22 -1.43
CA ASP A 89 -15.84 10.97 -1.37
C ASP A 89 -15.85 12.02 -0.25
N GLU A 90 -15.19 11.72 0.88
CA GLU A 90 -15.23 12.53 2.10
C GLU A 90 -14.10 13.57 2.22
N ASN A 91 -13.01 13.44 1.43
CA ASN A 91 -11.80 14.27 1.54
C ASN A 91 -11.45 14.98 0.23
N ASP A 92 -10.75 16.11 0.35
CA ASP A 92 -10.23 16.85 -0.81
C ASP A 92 -9.00 16.14 -1.42
N LEU A 93 -8.26 15.40 -0.60
CA LEU A 93 -7.08 14.64 -0.98
C LEU A 93 -7.01 13.31 -0.22
N VAL A 94 -6.65 12.23 -0.91
CA VAL A 94 -6.25 10.97 -0.29
C VAL A 94 -4.81 10.65 -0.68
N ILE A 95 -3.97 10.43 0.33
CA ILE A 95 -2.58 10.02 0.16
C ILE A 95 -2.49 8.53 0.47
N CYS A 96 -1.81 7.78 -0.41
CA CYS A 96 -1.49 6.38 -0.20
C CYS A 96 0.02 6.19 -0.01
N ASP A 97 0.44 5.64 1.14
CA ASP A 97 1.79 5.07 1.29
C ASP A 97 1.80 3.66 0.70
N ARG A 98 2.42 3.54 -0.48
CA ARG A 98 2.36 2.40 -1.41
C ARG A 98 0.98 2.15 -2.02
N TYR A 99 0.97 1.67 -3.26
CA TYR A 99 -0.25 1.17 -3.92
C TYR A 99 0.07 0.08 -4.95
N VAL A 100 -0.45 0.19 -6.18
CA VAL A 100 -0.29 -0.83 -7.23
C VAL A 100 1.15 -0.93 -7.72
N ALA A 101 1.87 0.20 -7.84
CA ALA A 101 3.22 0.23 -8.40
C ALA A 101 4.23 -0.50 -7.50
N SER A 102 4.08 -0.43 -6.17
CA SER A 102 4.84 -1.27 -5.22
C SER A 102 4.75 -2.76 -5.56
N ASN A 103 3.55 -3.25 -5.88
CA ASN A 103 3.35 -4.65 -6.19
C ASN A 103 4.08 -5.04 -7.48
N ILE A 104 3.94 -4.23 -8.53
CA ILE A 104 4.61 -4.45 -9.81
C ILE A 104 6.12 -4.45 -9.61
N ALA A 105 6.68 -3.42 -8.98
CA ALA A 105 8.12 -3.27 -8.80
C ALA A 105 8.73 -4.44 -7.99
N HIS A 106 8.16 -4.75 -6.82
CA HIS A 106 8.73 -5.78 -5.95
C HIS A 106 8.57 -7.21 -6.48
N GLN A 107 7.48 -7.51 -7.20
CA GLN A 107 7.27 -8.87 -7.71
C GLN A 107 7.92 -9.07 -9.08
N ALA A 108 7.97 -8.06 -9.95
CA ALA A 108 8.70 -8.15 -11.21
C ALA A 108 10.20 -8.33 -10.99
N ALA A 109 10.78 -7.68 -9.98
CA ALA A 109 12.20 -7.85 -9.61
C ALA A 109 12.58 -9.27 -9.15
N LYS A 110 11.62 -10.17 -8.98
CA LYS A 110 11.86 -11.59 -8.65
C LYS A 110 11.79 -12.53 -9.86
N LEU A 111 11.46 -12.00 -11.04
CA LEU A 111 11.40 -12.79 -12.27
C LEU A 111 12.80 -12.91 -12.88
N ASP A 112 13.08 -14.05 -13.51
CA ASP A 112 14.34 -14.25 -14.24
C ASP A 112 14.44 -13.29 -15.42
N GLY A 113 15.58 -12.58 -15.54
CA GLY A 113 15.84 -11.63 -16.62
C GLY A 113 15.23 -10.24 -16.43
N ALA A 114 14.70 -9.93 -15.25
CA ALA A 114 14.29 -8.59 -14.83
C ALA A 114 15.48 -7.67 -14.50
#